data_AF-A0A0J7NI98-F1
#
_entry.id   AF-A0A0J7NI98-F1
#
_cell.length_a   1.000
_cell.length_b   1.000
_cell.length_c   1.000
_cell.angle_alpha   90.00
_cell.angle_beta   90.00
_cell.angle_gamma   90.00
#
_symmetry.space_group_name_H-M   'P 1'
#
loop_
_entity.id
_entity.type
_entity.pdbx_description
1 polymer ?
#
loop_
_entity_poly.entity_id
_entity_poly.type
_entity_poly.pdbx_seq_one_letter_code
_entity_poly.pdbx_strand_id
1 'polypeptide(L)'
;MLLPEGLDSILNAFCEGTAVTTLKLKGNNVNGPSVAQLGRVLAYNNTLKQLYIEWNSVGSHIDSFAVFCDGLTRNYNIEQLDLRYNQISPHCAEHLCKMIHRNKVLKSIDLSWNTLGLQGGRLLLKAVCENKIITNLVLYGNCIPEDIMLAIEKQLRENRHRYSIIEVALSVDAKFKKFPTTMEKDFVMSTTTGDLEKTAHSEQKHIMSRQKEKAKIEILQASADVEINDQINSSKINSEINTELKNKSLNARVNISSRDHDNNRDIETDAKIADLGKMLQERTAVINLLTGELTTKIAEVDNMQAQLSLLQTEINQLQEEKEKFDSDKAREIAELQKSHDEAEKNWQKSYKDLKNDYNECSQNKKEADSKIQQYEREIHKSLLEIGLQRNKLVSTTQAYENLLSKNKIEMHRLKREFKERDNKHKIELNILKNTLKEITQAFKVCQIKLHKSRGESHDLYEKQGLLKIKLDDAEHRILRYTRLEESYQKIEEEKNILEKKLADSQRTVSLLQRQVASFQSELIEPQRRYNLLKDELDQEKQISEKLKQELFEERARLNDQNLQMEKMNQQITALNMRLNEVQIIHSELLCDRDRERKQLQDIISSKERNLSELR
;
A
#
# COMPACT_ATOMS: atom_id res chain seq x y z
N MET A 1 -27.91 3.17 12.88
CA MET A 1 -26.75 3.46 12.02
C MET A 1 -27.18 3.21 10.60
N LEU A 2 -27.26 4.24 9.77
CA LEU A 2 -27.54 4.06 8.34
C LEU A 2 -26.31 3.41 7.68
N LEU A 3 -26.54 2.42 6.81
CA LEU A 3 -25.48 1.90 5.96
C LEU A 3 -25.09 3.01 4.96
N PRO A 4 -23.79 3.17 4.60
CA PRO A 4 -23.33 4.22 3.68
C PRO A 4 -24.12 4.24 2.36
N GLU A 5 -24.39 3.07 1.78
CA GLU A 5 -25.16 2.91 0.54
C GLU A 5 -26.62 3.38 0.67
N GLY A 6 -27.22 3.18 1.86
CA GLY A 6 -28.57 3.64 2.16
C GLY A 6 -28.62 5.16 2.34
N LEU A 7 -27.61 5.75 2.97
CA LEU A 7 -27.48 7.21 3.06
C LEU A 7 -27.27 7.83 1.67
N ASP A 8 -26.43 7.23 0.84
CA ASP A 8 -26.17 7.71 -0.52
C ASP A 8 -27.43 7.68 -1.39
N SER A 9 -28.23 6.61 -1.27
CA SER A 9 -29.53 6.49 -1.95
C SER A 9 -30.52 7.57 -1.49
N ILE A 10 -30.59 7.82 -0.18
CA ILE A 10 -31.42 8.89 0.39
C ILE A 10 -30.96 10.25 -0.10
N LEU A 11 -29.66 10.54 -0.07
CA LEU A 11 -29.08 11.80 -0.52
C LEU A 11 -29.30 12.04 -2.02
N ASN A 12 -29.19 11.01 -2.86
CA ASN A 12 -29.46 11.13 -4.28
C ASN A 12 -30.95 11.44 -4.55
N ALA A 13 -31.87 10.85 -3.78
CA ALA A 13 -33.29 11.18 -3.88
C ALA A 13 -33.57 12.68 -3.56
N PHE A 14 -32.79 13.31 -2.69
CA PHE A 14 -32.90 14.76 -2.41
C PHE A 14 -32.48 15.66 -3.59
N CYS A 15 -31.72 15.14 -4.56
CA CYS A 15 -31.40 15.87 -5.80
C CYS A 15 -32.56 15.85 -6.81
N GLU A 16 -33.43 14.85 -6.75
CA GLU A 16 -34.53 14.66 -7.71
C GLU A 16 -35.78 15.51 -7.40
N GLY A 17 -35.68 16.40 -6.41
CA GLY A 17 -36.75 17.32 -6.01
C GLY A 17 -37.73 16.69 -5.02
N THR A 18 -37.49 16.94 -3.73
CA THR A 18 -38.36 16.44 -2.64
C THR A 18 -39.01 17.61 -1.90
N ALA A 19 -40.25 17.42 -1.42
CA ALA A 19 -40.94 18.43 -0.59
C ALA A 19 -40.40 18.51 0.86
N VAL A 20 -39.29 17.84 1.15
CA VAL A 20 -38.76 17.70 2.51
C VAL A 20 -38.02 18.97 2.92
N THR A 21 -38.46 19.58 4.00
CA THR A 21 -37.87 20.83 4.53
C THR A 21 -36.89 20.61 5.67
N THR A 22 -36.95 19.45 6.33
CA THR A 22 -36.18 19.17 7.54
C THR A 22 -35.56 17.78 7.46
N LEU A 23 -34.23 17.71 7.58
CA LEU A 23 -33.47 16.47 7.55
C LEU A 23 -32.77 16.26 8.90
N LYS A 24 -33.06 15.13 9.56
CA LYS A 24 -32.47 14.73 10.85
C LYS A 24 -31.66 13.46 10.67
N LEU A 25 -30.36 13.56 10.85
CA LEU A 25 -29.38 12.49 10.68
C LEU A 25 -28.55 12.22 11.94
N LYS A 26 -29.12 12.47 13.13
CA LYS A 26 -28.46 12.21 14.41
C LYS A 26 -27.92 10.78 14.51
N GLY A 27 -26.66 10.62 14.91
CA GLY A 27 -26.11 9.30 15.29
C GLY A 27 -26.01 8.29 14.14
N ASN A 28 -25.87 8.75 12.90
CA ASN A 28 -25.85 7.89 11.71
C ASN A 28 -24.44 7.59 11.18
N ASN A 29 -23.40 7.93 11.94
CA ASN A 29 -22.00 7.74 11.55
C ASN A 29 -21.67 8.40 10.19
N VAL A 30 -22.26 9.58 9.93
CA VAL A 30 -21.95 10.38 8.74
C VAL A 30 -20.50 10.85 8.85
N ASN A 31 -19.63 10.36 7.96
CA ASN A 31 -18.19 10.63 7.97
C ASN A 31 -17.67 10.84 6.53
N GLY A 32 -16.45 11.40 6.42
CA GLY A 32 -15.69 11.66 5.18
C GLY A 32 -16.45 11.55 3.85
N PRO A 33 -16.51 10.36 3.20
CA PRO A 33 -17.15 10.21 1.89
C PRO A 33 -18.62 10.66 1.85
N SER A 34 -19.41 10.25 2.84
CA SER A 34 -20.84 10.61 2.94
C SER A 34 -21.04 12.11 3.22
N VAL A 35 -20.10 12.75 3.92
CA VAL A 35 -20.10 14.21 4.14
C VAL A 35 -19.86 14.96 2.84
N ALA A 36 -18.89 14.50 2.03
CA ALA A 36 -18.61 15.10 0.72
C ALA A 36 -19.80 14.95 -0.23
N GLN A 37 -20.47 13.80 -0.21
CA GLN A 37 -21.70 13.59 -0.98
C GLN A 37 -22.84 14.49 -0.49
N LEU A 38 -23.05 14.58 0.83
CA LEU A 38 -24.02 15.51 1.40
C LEU A 38 -23.74 16.95 0.94
N GLY A 39 -22.49 17.40 0.94
CA GLY A 39 -22.10 18.70 0.40
C GLY A 39 -22.52 18.90 -1.05
N ARG A 40 -22.29 17.91 -1.92
CA ARG A 40 -22.72 17.97 -3.33
C ARG A 40 -24.24 18.06 -3.46
N VAL A 41 -24.98 17.28 -2.68
CA VAL A 41 -26.45 17.29 -2.71
C VAL A 41 -27.00 18.63 -2.21
N LEU A 42 -26.42 19.17 -1.13
CA LEU A 42 -26.80 20.47 -0.60
C LEU A 42 -26.55 21.62 -1.59
N ALA A 43 -25.59 21.49 -2.51
CA ALA A 43 -25.36 22.51 -3.52
C ALA A 43 -26.54 22.65 -4.52
N TYR A 44 -27.32 21.59 -4.73
CA TYR A 44 -28.43 21.56 -5.68
C TYR A 44 -29.82 21.50 -5.01
N ASN A 45 -29.90 21.03 -3.76
CA ASN A 45 -31.16 20.94 -3.06
C ASN A 45 -31.69 22.34 -2.69
N ASN A 46 -32.91 22.64 -3.13
CA ASN A 46 -33.60 23.92 -2.94
C ASN A 46 -34.84 23.80 -2.02
N THR A 47 -34.98 22.73 -1.26
CA THR A 47 -36.17 22.47 -0.44
C THR A 47 -35.86 22.37 1.06
N LEU A 48 -34.67 21.89 1.41
CA LEU A 48 -34.22 21.80 2.80
C LEU A 48 -33.99 23.16 3.41
N LYS A 49 -34.62 23.39 4.57
CA LYS A 49 -34.47 24.59 5.42
C LYS A 49 -33.72 24.29 6.71
N GLN A 50 -33.81 23.05 7.21
CA GLN A 50 -33.25 22.67 8.50
C GLN A 50 -32.48 21.36 8.37
N LEU A 51 -31.24 21.36 8.85
CA LEU A 51 -30.34 20.21 8.78
C LEU A 51 -29.74 19.91 10.16
N TYR A 52 -30.08 18.74 10.70
CA TYR A 52 -29.59 18.28 12.00
C TYR A 52 -28.70 17.05 11.82
N ILE A 53 -27.39 17.19 12.09
CA ILE A 53 -26.40 16.11 11.93
C ILE A 53 -25.61 15.91 13.22
N GLU A 54 -26.24 16.16 14.37
CA GLU A 54 -25.60 16.00 15.68
C GLU A 54 -25.09 14.55 15.91
N TRP A 55 -24.02 14.38 16.68
CA TRP A 55 -23.45 13.06 16.98
C TRP A 55 -23.01 12.29 15.72
N ASN A 56 -22.21 12.92 14.88
CA ASN A 56 -21.59 12.29 13.72
C ASN A 56 -20.09 12.65 13.68
N SER A 57 -19.39 12.30 12.61
CA SER A 57 -17.96 12.59 12.45
C SER A 57 -17.74 13.48 11.22
N VAL A 58 -18.54 14.54 11.09
CA VAL A 58 -18.52 15.43 9.92
C VAL A 58 -17.16 16.13 9.76
N GLY A 59 -16.51 16.47 10.86
CA GLY A 59 -15.21 17.12 10.90
C GLY A 59 -13.98 16.19 10.83
N SER A 60 -14.16 14.87 10.65
CA SER A 60 -13.04 13.92 10.71
C SER A 60 -12.07 14.03 9.53
N HIS A 61 -12.55 14.47 8.36
CA HIS A 61 -11.74 14.66 7.16
C HIS A 61 -11.90 16.10 6.65
N ILE A 62 -10.81 16.84 6.61
CA ILE A 62 -10.79 18.27 6.23
C ILE A 62 -11.27 18.46 4.79
N ASP A 63 -10.81 17.62 3.85
CA ASP A 63 -11.19 17.73 2.43
C ASP A 63 -12.69 17.50 2.22
N SER A 64 -13.27 16.53 2.92
CA SER A 64 -14.71 16.26 2.85
C SER A 64 -15.53 17.37 3.49
N PHE A 65 -15.04 17.92 4.61
CA PHE A 65 -15.66 19.06 5.28
C PHE A 65 -15.61 20.33 4.41
N ALA A 66 -14.53 20.53 3.64
CA ALA A 66 -14.42 21.62 2.69
C ALA A 66 -15.49 21.53 1.59
N VAL A 67 -15.71 20.34 1.02
CA VAL A 67 -16.79 20.11 0.03
C VAL A 67 -18.17 20.36 0.64
N PHE A 68 -18.38 19.96 1.90
CA PHE A 68 -19.61 20.25 2.63
C PHE A 68 -19.85 21.76 2.82
N CYS A 69 -18.80 22.51 3.20
CA CYS A 69 -18.86 23.97 3.32
C CYS A 69 -19.10 24.67 1.97
N ASP A 70 -18.50 24.18 0.88
CA ASP A 70 -18.71 24.72 -0.46
C ASP A 70 -20.15 24.48 -0.93
N GLY A 71 -20.70 23.30 -0.64
CA GLY A 71 -22.11 22.98 -0.89
C GLY A 71 -23.06 23.91 -0.15
N LEU A 72 -22.85 24.08 1.15
CA LEU A 72 -23.62 25.03 1.97
C LEU A 72 -23.46 26.48 1.51
N THR A 73 -22.29 26.87 1.00
CA THR A 73 -22.07 28.22 0.46
C THR A 73 -22.97 28.52 -0.75
N ARG A 74 -23.26 27.50 -1.55
CA ARG A 74 -24.15 27.59 -2.73
C ARG A 74 -25.62 27.35 -2.39
N ASN A 75 -25.92 26.85 -1.20
CA ASN A 75 -27.28 26.61 -0.76
C ASN A 75 -27.91 27.91 -0.22
N TYR A 76 -29.02 28.32 -0.83
CA TYR A 76 -29.76 29.55 -0.47
C TYR A 76 -31.07 29.28 0.28
N ASN A 77 -31.22 28.10 0.89
CA ASN A 77 -32.47 27.67 1.52
C ASN A 77 -32.30 27.22 2.98
N ILE A 78 -31.14 26.68 3.35
CA ILE A 78 -30.89 26.22 4.73
C ILE A 78 -30.75 27.42 5.66
N GLU A 79 -31.67 27.53 6.62
CA GLU A 79 -31.72 28.56 7.63
C GLU A 79 -31.17 28.09 8.99
N GLN A 80 -31.24 26.78 9.26
CA GLN A 80 -30.80 26.20 10.54
C GLN A 80 -29.91 24.97 10.32
N LEU A 81 -28.75 24.98 10.97
CA LEU A 81 -27.75 23.93 10.90
C LEU A 81 -27.29 23.51 12.30
N ASP A 82 -27.41 22.22 12.61
CA ASP A 82 -26.93 21.64 13.86
C ASP A 82 -25.80 20.65 13.59
N LEU A 83 -24.61 21.02 14.09
CA LEU A 83 -23.36 20.29 13.98
C LEU A 83 -22.78 19.95 15.35
N ARG A 84 -23.62 19.79 16.38
CA ARG A 84 -23.15 19.38 17.71
C ARG A 84 -22.45 18.03 17.70
N TYR A 85 -21.39 17.86 18.49
CA TYR A 85 -20.63 16.59 18.55
C TYR A 85 -20.23 16.06 17.16
N ASN A 86 -19.49 16.84 16.38
CA ASN A 86 -19.05 16.48 15.03
C ASN A 86 -17.53 16.48 14.82
N GLN A 87 -16.76 16.57 15.91
CA GLN A 87 -15.28 16.59 15.88
C GLN A 87 -14.71 17.67 14.95
N ILE A 88 -15.37 18.84 14.87
CA ILE A 88 -14.90 19.95 14.04
C ILE A 88 -13.65 20.56 14.69
N SER A 89 -12.50 20.36 14.03
CA SER A 89 -11.19 20.82 14.47
C SER A 89 -10.90 22.28 14.07
N PRO A 90 -9.82 22.89 14.58
CA PRO A 90 -9.45 24.27 14.23
C PRO A 90 -9.11 24.44 12.74
N HIS A 91 -8.66 23.36 12.08
CA HIS A 91 -8.36 23.36 10.64
C HIS A 91 -9.63 23.40 9.79
N CYS A 92 -10.69 22.72 10.23
CA CYS A 92 -12.01 22.79 9.61
C CYS A 92 -12.66 24.16 9.79
N ALA A 93 -12.31 24.89 10.86
CA ALA A 93 -12.87 26.21 11.18
C ALA A 93 -12.63 27.25 10.06
N GLU A 94 -11.52 27.16 9.31
CA GLU A 94 -11.25 28.08 8.21
C GLU A 94 -12.30 27.96 7.08
N HIS A 95 -12.64 26.73 6.69
CA HIS A 95 -13.67 26.46 5.69
C HIS A 95 -15.05 26.86 6.19
N LEU A 96 -15.35 26.59 7.46
CA LEU A 96 -16.60 27.00 8.10
C LEU A 96 -16.76 28.52 8.09
N CYS A 97 -15.70 29.27 8.41
CA CYS A 97 -15.71 30.73 8.41
C CYS A 97 -15.88 31.30 6.99
N LYS A 98 -15.25 30.70 5.98
CA LYS A 98 -15.46 31.09 4.57
C LYS A 98 -16.91 30.87 4.13
N MET A 99 -17.52 29.75 4.54
CA MET A 99 -18.93 29.47 4.27
C MET A 99 -19.82 30.49 4.99
N ILE A 100 -19.59 30.75 6.27
CA ILE A 100 -20.33 31.76 7.04
C ILE A 100 -20.21 33.13 6.38
N HIS A 101 -19.02 33.56 5.97
CA HIS A 101 -18.84 34.87 5.33
C HIS A 101 -19.70 35.03 4.06
N ARG A 102 -19.77 33.97 3.24
CA ARG A 102 -20.43 33.99 1.92
C ARG A 102 -21.92 33.67 1.98
N ASN A 103 -22.36 32.77 2.84
CA ASN A 103 -23.75 32.37 2.93
C ASN A 103 -24.60 33.49 3.55
N LYS A 104 -25.65 33.91 2.83
CA LYS A 104 -26.54 35.02 3.24
C LYS A 104 -27.93 34.56 3.69
N VAL A 105 -28.13 33.27 3.93
CA VAL A 105 -29.42 32.69 4.29
C VAL A 105 -29.40 32.00 5.66
N LEU A 106 -28.27 31.41 6.02
CA LEU A 106 -28.10 30.69 7.28
C LEU A 106 -28.23 31.65 8.47
N LYS A 107 -29.22 31.40 9.34
CA LYS A 107 -29.56 32.25 10.50
C LYS A 107 -29.06 31.65 11.81
N SER A 108 -29.15 30.32 11.94
CA SER A 108 -28.82 29.60 13.18
C SER A 108 -27.84 28.48 12.93
N ILE A 109 -26.75 28.46 13.70
CA ILE A 109 -25.75 27.39 13.68
C ILE A 109 -25.46 26.93 15.10
N ASP A 110 -25.53 25.63 15.36
CA ASP A 110 -25.06 25.04 16.61
C ASP A 110 -23.77 24.24 16.37
N LEU A 111 -22.68 24.68 16.98
CA LEU A 111 -21.36 24.03 16.92
C LEU A 111 -20.95 23.50 18.29
N SER A 112 -21.86 23.35 19.24
CA SER A 112 -21.51 22.94 20.61
C SER A 112 -20.82 21.57 20.64
N TRP A 113 -19.91 21.38 21.58
CA TRP A 113 -19.17 20.14 21.79
C TRP A 113 -18.34 19.71 20.56
N ASN A 114 -17.58 20.65 20.01
CA ASN A 114 -16.56 20.41 18.99
C ASN A 114 -15.17 20.84 19.51
N THR A 115 -14.14 20.83 18.66
CA THR A 115 -12.73 21.09 19.07
C THR A 115 -12.13 22.29 18.33
N LEU A 116 -12.88 23.40 18.24
CA LEU A 116 -12.46 24.60 17.50
C LEU A 116 -11.24 25.32 18.11
N GLY A 117 -11.13 25.35 19.44
CA GLY A 117 -10.03 26.01 20.17
C GLY A 117 -9.93 27.52 19.95
N LEU A 118 -8.85 28.13 20.48
CA LEU A 118 -8.58 29.58 20.35
C LEU A 118 -8.51 30.04 18.88
N GLN A 119 -7.83 29.28 18.02
CA GLN A 119 -7.67 29.63 16.61
C GLN A 119 -9.01 29.65 15.87
N GLY A 120 -9.83 28.61 16.06
CA GLY A 120 -11.17 28.55 15.47
C GLY A 120 -12.08 29.66 16.00
N GLY A 121 -11.99 29.99 17.30
CA GLY A 121 -12.72 31.10 17.91
C GLY A 121 -12.40 32.46 17.28
N ARG A 122 -11.12 32.78 17.05
CA ARG A 122 -10.70 34.04 16.39
C ARG A 122 -11.22 34.14 14.95
N LEU A 123 -11.16 33.04 14.21
CA LEU A 123 -11.66 33.00 12.83
C LEU A 123 -13.19 33.20 12.80
N LEU A 124 -13.93 32.55 13.71
CA LEU A 124 -15.37 32.71 13.82
C LEU A 124 -15.77 34.13 14.17
N LEU A 125 -15.07 34.78 15.11
CA LEU A 125 -15.32 36.18 15.45
C LEU A 125 -15.20 37.07 14.20
N LYS A 126 -14.12 36.92 13.42
CA LYS A 126 -13.95 37.68 12.18
C LYS A 126 -15.09 37.43 11.18
N ALA A 127 -15.47 36.17 10.99
CA ALA A 127 -16.53 35.80 10.05
C ALA A 127 -17.91 36.34 10.47
N VAL A 128 -18.23 36.34 11.77
CA VAL A 128 -19.50 36.88 12.30
C VAL A 128 -19.53 38.41 12.25
N CYS A 129 -18.41 39.10 12.42
CA CYS A 129 -18.34 40.55 12.22
C CYS A 129 -18.66 40.96 10.78
N GLU A 130 -18.25 40.15 9.81
CA GLU A 130 -18.50 40.39 8.38
C GLU A 130 -19.90 39.91 7.94
N ASN A 131 -20.42 38.83 8.55
CA ASN A 131 -21.76 38.32 8.25
C ASN A 131 -22.84 38.88 9.21
N LYS A 132 -23.66 39.79 8.69
CA LYS A 132 -24.78 40.41 9.41
C LYS A 132 -26.05 39.55 9.46
N ILE A 133 -26.05 38.37 8.82
CA ILE A 133 -27.22 37.50 8.66
C ILE A 133 -27.39 36.52 9.83
N ILE A 134 -26.28 36.02 10.38
CA ILE A 134 -26.35 35.05 11.49
C ILE A 134 -26.81 35.75 12.76
N THR A 135 -27.87 35.23 13.36
CA THR A 135 -28.48 35.75 14.59
C THR A 135 -28.28 34.81 15.77
N ASN A 136 -28.06 33.52 15.52
CA ASN A 136 -27.87 32.51 16.54
C ASN A 136 -26.65 31.64 16.21
N LEU A 137 -25.63 31.68 17.06
CA LEU A 137 -24.45 30.83 16.95
C LEU A 137 -24.10 30.31 18.35
N VAL A 138 -24.17 28.99 18.51
CA VAL A 138 -23.95 28.32 19.79
C VAL A 138 -22.61 27.61 19.78
N LEU A 139 -21.75 27.88 20.77
CA LEU A 139 -20.34 27.48 20.79
C LEU A 139 -19.91 26.73 22.07
N TYR A 140 -20.85 26.27 22.91
CA TYR A 140 -20.51 25.65 24.20
C TYR A 140 -19.58 24.44 24.03
N GLY A 141 -18.62 24.25 24.95
CA GLY A 141 -17.76 23.07 24.94
C GLY A 141 -16.74 23.00 23.79
N ASN A 142 -16.28 24.14 23.25
CA ASN A 142 -15.31 24.22 22.15
C ASN A 142 -13.88 24.65 22.53
N CYS A 143 -13.60 24.81 23.83
CA CYS A 143 -12.33 25.35 24.35
C CYS A 143 -11.97 26.74 23.75
N ILE A 144 -12.99 27.57 23.50
CA ILE A 144 -12.81 28.96 23.07
C ILE A 144 -12.70 29.85 24.32
N PRO A 145 -11.71 30.76 24.40
CA PRO A 145 -11.60 31.73 25.47
C PRO A 145 -12.83 32.62 25.64
N GLU A 146 -13.13 32.99 26.89
CA GLU A 146 -14.34 33.71 27.29
C GLU A 146 -14.45 35.11 26.66
N ASP A 147 -13.33 35.81 26.52
CA ASP A 147 -13.22 37.12 25.87
C ASP A 147 -13.73 37.09 24.41
N ILE A 148 -13.32 36.07 23.65
CA ILE A 148 -13.77 35.86 22.27
C ILE A 148 -15.25 35.49 22.24
N MET A 149 -15.70 34.64 23.16
CA MET A 149 -17.10 34.22 23.24
C MET A 149 -18.02 35.42 23.50
N LEU A 150 -17.64 36.31 24.43
CA LEU A 150 -18.37 37.55 24.73
C LEU A 150 -18.40 38.51 23.52
N ALA A 151 -17.29 38.63 22.80
CA ALA A 151 -17.22 39.45 21.59
C ALA A 151 -18.15 38.93 20.48
N ILE A 152 -18.17 37.61 20.26
CA ILE A 152 -19.09 36.95 19.31
C ILE A 152 -20.55 37.21 19.74
N GLU A 153 -20.86 37.02 21.03
CA GLU A 153 -22.23 37.22 21.53
C GLU A 153 -22.70 38.66 21.36
N LYS A 154 -21.83 39.64 21.61
CA LYS A 154 -22.12 41.06 21.34
C LYS A 154 -22.47 41.29 19.88
N GLN A 155 -21.68 40.75 18.94
CA GLN A 155 -21.96 40.90 17.51
C GLN A 155 -23.28 40.24 17.09
N LEU A 156 -23.61 39.07 17.65
CA LEU A 156 -24.88 38.40 17.39
C LEU A 156 -26.08 39.17 17.95
N ARG A 157 -25.93 39.85 19.11
CA ARG A 157 -26.96 40.77 19.61
C ARG A 157 -27.21 41.91 18.63
N GLU A 158 -26.17 42.54 18.10
CA GLU A 158 -26.31 43.59 17.08
C GLU A 158 -27.00 43.07 15.81
N ASN A 159 -26.66 41.87 15.34
CA ASN A 159 -27.33 41.26 14.20
C ASN A 159 -28.82 40.99 14.50
N ARG A 160 -29.16 40.45 15.68
CA ARG A 160 -30.57 40.27 16.12
C ARG A 160 -31.34 41.58 16.13
N HIS A 161 -30.75 42.66 16.65
CA HIS A 161 -31.37 43.99 16.63
C HIS A 161 -31.59 44.51 15.20
N ARG A 162 -30.63 44.30 14.28
CA ARG A 162 -30.82 44.66 12.86
C ARG A 162 -31.99 43.90 12.23
N TYR A 163 -32.09 42.60 12.51
CA TYR A 163 -33.21 41.79 12.01
C TYR A 163 -34.55 42.20 12.59
N SER A 164 -34.63 42.53 13.89
CA SER A 164 -35.90 42.97 14.47
C SER A 164 -36.38 44.29 13.87
N ILE A 165 -35.46 45.22 13.55
CA ILE A 165 -35.80 46.49 12.88
C ILE A 165 -36.33 46.23 11.46
N ILE A 166 -35.71 45.32 10.71
CA ILE A 166 -36.13 44.96 9.35
C ILE A 166 -37.48 44.22 9.37
N GLU A 167 -37.71 43.32 10.31
CA GLU A 167 -38.96 42.57 10.46
C GLU A 167 -40.12 43.49 10.88
N VAL A 168 -39.85 44.47 11.74
CA VAL A 168 -40.81 45.54 12.08
C VAL A 168 -41.09 46.43 10.86
N ALA A 169 -40.08 46.81 10.07
CA ALA A 169 -40.27 47.61 8.85
C ALA A 169 -41.10 46.87 7.78
N LEU A 170 -40.89 45.57 7.57
CA LEU A 170 -41.69 44.74 6.65
C LEU A 170 -43.13 44.52 7.13
N SER A 171 -43.36 44.49 8.45
CA SER A 171 -44.73 44.47 9.02
C SER A 171 -45.48 45.80 8.91
N VAL A 172 -44.78 46.93 8.81
CA VAL A 172 -45.39 48.25 8.56
C VAL A 172 -45.87 48.35 7.10
N ASP A 173 -45.10 47.84 6.13
CA ASP A 173 -45.50 47.78 4.71
C ASP A 173 -46.74 46.88 4.47
N ALA A 174 -46.89 45.80 5.24
CA ALA A 174 -48.07 44.94 5.15
C ALA A 174 -49.37 45.64 5.64
N LYS A 175 -49.25 46.65 6.52
CA LYS A 175 -50.39 47.46 7.00
C LYS A 175 -50.71 48.66 6.10
N PHE A 176 -49.76 49.12 5.28
CA PHE A 176 -49.95 50.24 4.35
C PHE A 176 -50.56 49.88 2.98
N LYS A 177 -50.82 48.59 2.70
CA LYS A 177 -51.53 48.12 1.49
C LYS A 177 -53.06 48.31 1.49
N LYS A 178 -53.61 49.19 2.33
CA LYS A 178 -55.02 49.61 2.31
C LYS A 178 -55.17 51.11 2.03
N PHE A 179 -54.62 51.60 0.93
CA PHE A 179 -55.09 52.85 0.32
C PHE A 179 -55.11 52.68 -1.20
N PRO A 180 -56.22 53.04 -1.88
CA PRO A 180 -56.34 52.81 -3.31
C PRO A 180 -55.50 53.79 -4.12
N THR A 181 -54.95 53.20 -5.19
CA THR A 181 -54.26 53.74 -6.34
C THR A 181 -54.98 54.92 -6.99
N THR A 182 -54.29 56.04 -7.18
CA THR A 182 -54.42 56.91 -8.36
C THR A 182 -53.12 57.70 -8.55
N MET A 183 -52.30 57.26 -9.50
CA MET A 183 -51.75 58.05 -10.60
C MET A 183 -50.52 57.31 -11.14
N GLU A 184 -50.78 56.64 -12.26
CA GLU A 184 -49.77 56.14 -13.18
C GLU A 184 -48.94 57.28 -13.79
N LYS A 185 -47.79 56.87 -14.35
CA LYS A 185 -47.08 57.45 -15.50
C LYS A 185 -46.31 58.75 -15.19
N ASP A 186 -45.00 58.84 -15.37
CA ASP A 186 -44.16 58.33 -16.45
C ASP A 186 -42.73 58.09 -15.97
N PHE A 187 -42.06 57.09 -16.55
CA PHE A 187 -40.73 57.16 -17.18
C PHE A 187 -40.03 55.79 -17.11
N VAL A 188 -39.81 55.21 -18.29
CA VAL A 188 -39.29 53.88 -18.53
C VAL A 188 -37.81 53.94 -18.92
N MET A 189 -37.02 53.00 -18.40
CA MET A 189 -35.70 52.52 -18.85
C MET A 189 -34.54 53.55 -18.83
N SER A 190 -33.27 53.19 -18.65
CA SER A 190 -32.56 51.93 -18.89
C SER A 190 -31.29 51.86 -18.03
N THR A 191 -30.89 50.63 -17.76
CA THR A 191 -29.55 50.15 -17.44
C THR A 191 -28.39 50.97 -18.03
N THR A 192 -27.35 51.23 -17.22
CA THR A 192 -25.99 50.67 -17.45
C THR A 192 -25.08 50.93 -16.24
N THR A 193 -24.39 49.86 -15.87
CA THR A 193 -23.22 49.79 -15.02
C THR A 193 -22.04 50.58 -15.58
N GLY A 194 -21.19 51.11 -14.69
CA GLY A 194 -19.81 51.44 -14.99
C GLY A 194 -19.49 52.92 -14.82
N ASP A 195 -18.54 53.16 -13.92
CA ASP A 195 -17.82 54.42 -13.72
C ASP A 195 -18.60 55.56 -13.06
N LEU A 196 -18.34 55.76 -11.75
CA LEU A 196 -18.10 57.06 -11.10
C LEU A 196 -17.93 56.88 -9.57
N GLU A 197 -16.91 56.13 -9.14
CA GLU A 197 -16.32 56.26 -7.80
C GLU A 197 -14.88 56.74 -7.96
N LYS A 198 -14.71 58.02 -8.34
CA LYS A 198 -13.41 58.71 -8.26
C LYS A 198 -13.48 60.23 -8.41
N THR A 199 -14.42 60.91 -7.76
CA THR A 199 -14.31 62.35 -7.46
C THR A 199 -15.37 62.74 -6.44
N ALA A 200 -15.07 62.56 -5.16
CA ALA A 200 -15.90 63.09 -4.08
C ALA A 200 -15.00 63.64 -2.97
N HIS A 201 -14.08 64.56 -3.30
CA HIS A 201 -13.25 65.30 -2.33
C HIS A 201 -12.78 66.69 -2.84
N SER A 202 -13.62 67.47 -3.55
CA SER A 202 -13.27 68.89 -3.80
C SER A 202 -14.41 69.90 -4.01
N GLU A 203 -15.67 69.57 -3.71
CA GLU A 203 -16.77 70.55 -3.81
C GLU A 203 -17.53 70.70 -2.48
N GLN A 204 -16.85 71.28 -1.50
CA GLN A 204 -17.51 71.92 -0.35
C GLN A 204 -16.69 73.12 0.13
N LYS A 205 -16.35 74.02 -0.81
CA LYS A 205 -15.71 75.31 -0.51
C LYS A 205 -16.36 76.54 -1.15
N HIS A 206 -17.57 76.39 -1.69
CA HIS A 206 -18.39 77.51 -2.13
C HIS A 206 -19.85 77.19 -1.84
N ILE A 207 -20.33 77.61 -0.66
CA ILE A 207 -21.70 78.02 -0.29
C ILE A 207 -21.62 78.33 1.23
N MET A 208 -20.78 79.31 1.59
CA MET A 208 -20.78 79.97 2.92
C MET A 208 -20.16 81.39 2.80
N SER A 209 -20.26 82.02 1.62
CA SER A 209 -19.77 83.38 1.37
C SER A 209 -20.81 84.28 0.70
N ARG A 210 -22.10 83.95 0.79
CA ARG A 210 -23.21 84.76 0.24
C ARG A 210 -24.37 85.00 1.22
N GLN A 211 -24.07 85.10 2.51
CA GLN A 211 -25.02 85.60 3.53
C GLN A 211 -24.34 86.49 4.58
N LYS A 212 -23.33 87.27 4.18
CA LYS A 212 -22.73 88.34 5.00
C LYS A 212 -22.59 89.66 4.22
N GLU A 213 -23.56 89.94 3.35
CA GLU A 213 -23.57 91.14 2.50
C GLU A 213 -25.00 91.63 2.27
N LYS A 214 -25.77 91.79 3.36
CA LYS A 214 -27.09 92.45 3.35
C LYS A 214 -27.48 92.97 4.74
N ALA A 215 -26.57 93.68 5.38
CA ALA A 215 -26.85 94.58 6.51
C ALA A 215 -25.64 95.48 6.79
N LYS A 216 -25.33 96.39 5.87
CA LYS A 216 -24.39 97.50 6.11
C LYS A 216 -24.71 98.72 5.24
N ILE A 217 -25.93 99.23 5.40
CA ILE A 217 -26.42 100.57 5.05
C ILE A 217 -27.54 100.76 6.08
N GLU A 218 -27.34 101.44 7.20
CA GLU A 218 -27.21 102.89 7.39
C GLU A 218 -26.65 103.14 8.80
N ILE A 219 -26.28 104.39 9.10
CA ILE A 219 -25.64 104.90 10.33
C ILE A 219 -24.11 104.90 10.27
N LEU A 220 -23.58 105.88 9.54
CA LEU A 220 -22.35 106.61 9.84
C LEU A 220 -22.41 107.99 9.15
N GLN A 221 -22.98 108.95 9.87
CA GLN A 221 -22.74 110.40 9.79
C GLN A 221 -22.97 110.88 11.23
N ALA A 222 -22.09 111.56 11.95
CA ALA A 222 -20.73 112.00 11.74
C ALA A 222 -20.08 112.09 13.14
N SER A 223 -18.77 111.93 13.22
CA SER A 223 -17.96 112.38 14.36
C SER A 223 -17.31 113.71 13.97
N ALA A 224 -17.10 114.55 14.98
CA ALA A 224 -16.44 115.87 15.01
C ALA A 224 -17.41 117.06 14.99
N ASP A 225 -17.62 117.66 16.16
CA ASP A 225 -17.03 118.97 16.45
C ASP A 225 -16.90 119.16 17.97
N VAL A 226 -15.69 119.55 18.37
CA VAL A 226 -15.32 120.08 19.69
C VAL A 226 -15.35 121.60 19.58
N GLU A 227 -15.65 122.25 20.70
CA GLU A 227 -15.31 123.63 21.09
C GLU A 227 -16.34 124.79 20.92
N ILE A 228 -16.50 125.47 22.07
CA ILE A 228 -16.91 126.87 22.32
C ILE A 228 -18.41 127.17 22.32
N ASN A 229 -18.99 127.31 23.53
CA ASN A 229 -19.41 128.65 23.96
C ASN A 229 -19.51 128.75 25.49
N ASP A 230 -18.46 129.33 26.07
CA ASP A 230 -18.46 129.92 27.40
C ASP A 230 -19.06 131.33 27.32
N GLN A 231 -19.83 131.69 28.34
CA GLN A 231 -20.36 133.02 28.67
C GLN A 231 -21.45 133.61 27.72
N ILE A 232 -22.60 133.96 28.30
CA ILE A 232 -22.91 135.33 28.73
C ILE A 232 -24.40 135.42 29.14
N ASN A 233 -24.61 136.15 30.23
CA ASN A 233 -25.83 136.79 30.74
C ASN A 233 -26.76 135.97 31.64
N SER A 234 -27.17 136.43 32.81
CA SER A 234 -26.85 137.58 33.69
C SER A 234 -27.93 137.61 34.77
N SER A 235 -27.62 138.23 35.90
CA SER A 235 -28.51 138.64 37.02
C SER A 235 -28.78 137.52 38.04
N LYS A 236 -28.26 137.51 39.28
CA LYS A 236 -28.04 138.59 40.27
C LYS A 236 -29.34 139.32 40.56
N ILE A 237 -29.67 139.55 41.85
CA ILE A 237 -30.91 140.17 42.43
C ILE A 237 -31.85 139.03 42.89
N ASN A 238 -32.18 138.78 44.17
CA ASN A 238 -32.26 139.58 45.41
C ASN A 238 -32.33 138.60 46.61
N SER A 239 -31.47 138.70 47.63
CA SER A 239 -31.68 139.41 48.92
C SER A 239 -32.76 138.75 49.82
N GLU A 240 -32.42 138.01 50.89
CA GLU A 240 -31.97 138.54 52.20
C GLU A 240 -32.48 139.96 52.49
N ILE A 241 -33.43 140.12 53.41
CA ILE A 241 -33.58 141.25 54.35
C ILE A 241 -34.84 141.07 55.23
N ASN A 242 -34.64 141.28 56.53
CA ASN A 242 -35.59 141.52 57.64
C ASN A 242 -36.32 140.30 58.24
N THR A 243 -35.93 139.72 59.39
CA THR A 243 -35.75 140.26 60.76
C THR A 243 -36.89 141.15 61.27
N GLU A 244 -37.61 140.58 62.25
CA GLU A 244 -37.84 141.18 63.57
C GLU A 244 -38.37 142.62 63.61
N LEU A 245 -39.64 142.81 64.02
CA LEU A 245 -40.02 143.94 64.86
C LEU A 245 -41.34 143.69 65.60
N LYS A 246 -41.18 143.51 66.91
CA LYS A 246 -42.11 143.91 67.98
C LYS A 246 -42.90 145.18 67.64
N ASN A 247 -44.19 145.18 67.99
CA ASN A 247 -44.81 146.03 69.03
C ASN A 247 -46.32 146.12 68.78
N LYS A 248 -47.17 145.75 69.74
CA LYS A 248 -47.75 146.70 70.71
C LYS A 248 -48.09 148.05 70.07
N SER A 249 -49.37 148.35 69.89
CA SER A 249 -49.98 149.55 70.50
C SER A 249 -51.42 149.72 70.02
N LEU A 250 -52.32 149.85 71.00
CA LEU A 250 -53.48 150.74 71.01
C LEU A 250 -54.32 150.90 69.73
N ASN A 251 -55.56 150.42 69.80
CA ASN A 251 -56.70 151.23 69.39
C ASN A 251 -57.57 151.50 70.63
N ALA A 252 -57.23 152.60 71.33
CA ALA A 252 -58.16 153.37 72.13
C ALA A 252 -58.36 154.70 71.40
N ARG A 253 -59.60 154.97 70.99
CA ARG A 253 -60.24 156.31 70.88
C ARG A 253 -61.65 156.05 70.37
N VAL A 254 -62.70 156.22 71.18
CA VAL A 254 -63.22 157.50 71.68
C VAL A 254 -63.26 158.53 70.55
N ASN A 255 -64.43 158.68 69.93
CA ASN A 255 -65.17 159.94 69.93
C ASN A 255 -66.59 159.65 69.45
N ILE A 256 -67.61 159.89 70.28
CA ILE A 256 -68.30 161.18 70.40
C ILE A 256 -68.76 161.67 69.02
N SER A 257 -70.05 161.50 68.72
CA SER A 257 -70.96 162.64 68.79
C SER A 257 -72.39 162.19 68.50
N SER A 258 -73.32 162.64 69.33
CA SER A 258 -74.57 163.29 68.90
C SER A 258 -75.56 163.33 70.05
N ARG A 259 -75.69 164.50 70.66
CA ARG A 259 -76.96 165.21 70.74
C ARG A 259 -76.73 166.56 71.39
N ASP A 260 -76.56 167.53 70.51
CA ASP A 260 -76.86 168.92 70.77
C ASP A 260 -78.34 169.05 71.13
N HIS A 261 -78.62 169.80 72.20
CA HIS A 261 -79.89 170.47 72.37
C HIS A 261 -79.72 171.88 71.78
N ASP A 262 -80.53 172.15 70.76
CA ASP A 262 -81.21 173.41 70.49
C ASP A 262 -80.44 174.72 70.70
N ASN A 263 -80.20 175.43 69.60
CA ASN A 263 -81.14 176.49 69.23
C ASN A 263 -80.78 177.15 67.89
N ASN A 264 -81.77 177.09 66.97
CA ASN A 264 -82.17 178.12 66.03
C ASN A 264 -81.22 178.56 64.89
N ARG A 265 -81.78 178.49 63.66
CA ARG A 265 -81.38 179.16 62.41
C ARG A 265 -80.16 178.49 61.73
N ASP A 266 -80.18 177.99 60.49
CA ASP A 266 -80.97 178.28 59.29
C ASP A 266 -80.95 177.07 58.33
N ILE A 267 -82.04 176.90 57.58
CA ILE A 267 -82.54 175.69 56.87
C ILE A 267 -81.70 175.26 55.63
N GLU A 268 -80.41 175.58 55.56
CA GLU A 268 -79.59 175.37 54.35
C GLU A 268 -78.46 174.31 54.49
N THR A 269 -78.18 173.83 55.70
CA THR A 269 -77.11 172.85 56.00
C THR A 269 -77.56 171.39 56.06
N ASP A 270 -78.85 171.13 56.32
CA ASP A 270 -79.36 169.76 56.55
C ASP A 270 -79.56 168.96 55.24
N ALA A 271 -79.82 169.63 54.11
CA ALA A 271 -79.96 168.96 52.81
C ALA A 271 -78.62 168.39 52.30
N LYS A 272 -77.49 169.08 52.56
CA LYS A 272 -76.15 168.62 52.16
C LYS A 272 -75.66 167.42 52.99
N ILE A 273 -76.06 167.34 54.26
CA ILE A 273 -75.69 166.22 55.15
C ILE A 273 -76.44 164.94 54.74
N ALA A 274 -77.71 165.05 54.32
CA ALA A 274 -78.49 163.91 53.82
C ALA A 274 -77.92 163.34 52.50
N ASP A 275 -77.55 164.21 51.55
CA ASP A 275 -76.92 163.78 50.29
C ASP A 275 -75.53 163.14 50.52
N LEU A 276 -74.72 163.69 51.43
CA LEU A 276 -73.45 163.08 51.83
C LEU A 276 -73.65 161.72 52.52
N GLY A 277 -74.68 161.57 53.36
CA GLY A 277 -75.03 160.30 54.01
C GLY A 277 -75.42 159.21 53.01
N LYS A 278 -76.20 159.57 51.98
CA LYS A 278 -76.57 158.66 50.90
C LYS A 278 -75.36 158.25 50.04
N MET A 279 -74.50 159.21 49.70
CA MET A 279 -73.27 158.94 48.95
C MET A 279 -72.31 158.03 49.73
N LEU A 280 -72.23 158.19 51.05
CA LEU A 280 -71.44 157.33 51.93
C LEU A 280 -72.01 155.92 52.04
N GLN A 281 -73.34 155.76 52.12
CA GLN A 281 -73.96 154.44 52.08
C GLN A 281 -73.74 153.72 50.74
N GLU A 282 -73.88 154.43 49.63
CA GLU A 282 -73.61 153.88 48.29
C GLU A 282 -72.14 153.48 48.14
N ARG A 283 -71.19 154.32 48.57
CA ARG A 283 -69.77 153.97 48.58
C ARG A 283 -69.44 152.81 49.52
N THR A 284 -70.09 152.72 50.68
CA THR A 284 -69.90 151.60 51.62
C THR A 284 -70.43 150.29 51.03
N ALA A 285 -71.56 150.33 50.32
CA ALA A 285 -72.09 149.16 49.61
C ALA A 285 -71.15 148.70 48.49
N VAL A 286 -70.59 149.63 47.72
CA VAL A 286 -69.58 149.33 46.69
C VAL A 286 -68.30 148.75 47.30
N ILE A 287 -67.83 149.31 48.42
CA ILE A 287 -66.66 148.78 49.14
C ILE A 287 -66.93 147.36 49.65
N ASN A 288 -68.09 147.09 50.22
CA ASN A 288 -68.44 145.74 50.70
C ASN A 288 -68.53 144.74 49.54
N LEU A 289 -69.07 145.15 48.39
CA LEU A 289 -69.13 144.32 47.19
C LEU A 289 -67.72 143.98 46.67
N LEU A 290 -66.87 144.99 46.51
CA LEU A 290 -65.47 144.83 46.09
C LEU A 290 -64.66 144.00 47.10
N THR A 291 -64.96 144.12 48.39
CA THR A 291 -64.32 143.31 49.44
C THR A 291 -64.77 141.83 49.34
N GLY A 292 -66.02 141.57 48.97
CA GLY A 292 -66.52 140.22 48.67
C GLY A 292 -65.88 139.61 47.41
N GLU A 293 -65.75 140.40 46.34
CA GLU A 293 -65.03 139.99 45.13
C GLU A 293 -63.54 139.74 45.41
N LEU A 294 -62.92 140.57 46.25
CA LEU A 294 -61.52 140.39 46.64
C LEU A 294 -61.31 139.12 47.47
N THR A 295 -62.21 138.82 48.42
CA THR A 295 -62.10 137.61 49.26
C THR A 295 -62.32 136.33 48.45
N THR A 296 -63.23 136.34 47.47
CA THR A 296 -63.42 135.21 46.55
C THR A 296 -62.21 135.00 45.64
N LYS A 297 -61.61 136.08 45.12
CA LYS A 297 -60.36 135.99 44.34
C LYS A 297 -59.15 135.53 45.16
N ILE A 298 -59.04 135.96 46.42
CA ILE A 298 -58.00 135.44 47.33
C ILE A 298 -58.18 133.93 47.54
N ALA A 299 -59.41 133.46 47.79
CA ALA A 299 -59.68 132.04 47.95
C ALA A 299 -59.41 131.22 46.67
N GLU A 300 -59.71 131.77 45.48
CA GLU A 300 -59.33 131.14 44.20
C GLU A 300 -57.81 131.02 44.05
N VAL A 301 -57.05 132.07 44.43
CA VAL A 301 -55.58 132.06 44.38
C VAL A 301 -55.00 131.05 45.36
N ASP A 302 -55.52 131.00 46.59
CA ASP A 302 -55.08 130.02 47.59
C ASP A 302 -55.34 128.57 47.11
N ASN A 303 -56.48 128.33 46.45
CA ASN A 303 -56.78 127.03 45.85
C ASN A 303 -55.84 126.69 44.69
N MET A 304 -55.54 127.65 43.81
CA MET A 304 -54.55 127.45 42.73
C MET A 304 -53.14 127.20 43.29
N GLN A 305 -52.75 127.88 44.36
CA GLN A 305 -51.47 127.63 45.04
C GLN A 305 -51.41 126.25 45.68
N ALA A 306 -52.51 125.76 46.25
CA ALA A 306 -52.61 124.39 46.75
C ALA A 306 -52.55 123.33 45.64
N GLN A 307 -53.15 123.60 44.47
CA GLN A 307 -53.04 122.71 43.30
C GLN A 307 -51.62 122.71 42.73
N LEU A 308 -50.95 123.86 42.67
CA LEU A 308 -49.56 123.95 42.24
C LEU A 308 -48.62 123.23 43.20
N SER A 309 -48.84 123.31 44.51
CA SER A 309 -48.02 122.57 45.48
C SER A 309 -48.22 121.06 45.35
N LEU A 310 -49.44 120.59 45.09
CA LEU A 310 -49.72 119.18 44.83
C LEU A 310 -49.05 118.69 43.54
N LEU A 311 -49.18 119.42 42.43
CA LEU A 311 -48.49 119.09 41.18
C LEU A 311 -46.97 119.09 41.34
N GLN A 312 -46.42 120.01 42.12
CA GLN A 312 -44.99 120.03 42.42
C GLN A 312 -44.56 118.78 43.20
N THR A 313 -45.37 118.30 44.14
CA THR A 313 -45.06 117.04 44.84
C THR A 313 -45.13 115.81 43.92
N GLU A 314 -46.08 115.78 42.99
CA GLU A 314 -46.21 114.70 42.00
C GLU A 314 -45.05 114.69 41.00
N ILE A 315 -44.62 115.86 40.53
CA ILE A 315 -43.41 116.01 39.69
C ILE A 315 -42.18 115.49 40.42
N ASN A 316 -42.00 115.84 41.70
CA ASN A 316 -40.86 115.38 42.48
C ASN A 316 -40.89 113.85 42.66
N GLN A 317 -42.07 113.25 42.92
CA GLN A 317 -42.21 111.79 43.01
C GLN A 317 -41.85 111.08 41.69
N LEU A 318 -42.34 111.59 40.55
CA LEU A 318 -42.01 111.03 39.25
C LEU A 318 -40.52 111.17 38.90
N GLN A 319 -39.86 112.25 39.35
CA GLN A 319 -38.42 112.42 39.21
C GLN A 319 -37.65 111.36 40.02
N GLU A 320 -38.03 111.13 41.29
CA GLU A 320 -37.43 110.09 42.13
C GLU A 320 -37.63 108.68 41.53
N GLU A 321 -38.84 108.38 41.02
CA GLU A 321 -39.12 107.09 40.37
C GLU A 321 -38.29 106.89 39.10
N LYS A 322 -38.12 107.94 38.29
CA LYS A 322 -37.26 107.90 37.10
C LYS A 322 -35.80 107.67 37.46
N GLU A 323 -35.27 108.39 38.44
CA GLU A 323 -33.88 108.21 38.89
C GLU A 323 -33.64 106.80 39.40
N LYS A 324 -34.59 106.24 40.15
CA LYS A 324 -34.53 104.85 40.62
C LYS A 324 -34.57 103.85 39.46
N PHE A 325 -35.45 104.05 38.48
CA PHE A 325 -35.52 103.20 37.29
C PHE A 325 -34.22 103.25 36.47
N ASP A 326 -33.68 104.45 36.25
CA ASP A 326 -32.42 104.64 35.52
C ASP A 326 -31.26 103.96 36.25
N SER A 327 -31.21 104.06 37.59
CA SER A 327 -30.23 103.36 38.42
C SER A 327 -30.36 101.82 38.34
N ASP A 328 -31.58 101.30 38.39
CA ASP A 328 -31.82 99.85 38.28
C ASP A 328 -31.45 99.31 36.88
N LYS A 329 -31.77 100.06 35.82
CA LYS A 329 -31.39 99.69 34.45
C LYS A 329 -29.89 99.78 34.21
N ALA A 330 -29.22 100.78 34.77
CA ALA A 330 -27.77 100.88 34.71
C ALA A 330 -27.10 99.67 35.39
N ARG A 331 -27.64 99.21 36.54
CA ARG A 331 -27.17 98.00 37.22
C ARG A 331 -27.37 96.73 36.39
N GLU A 332 -28.56 96.55 35.80
CA GLU A 332 -28.86 95.40 34.93
C GLU A 332 -27.93 95.35 33.71
N ILE A 333 -27.67 96.50 33.07
CA ILE A 333 -26.73 96.62 31.95
C ILE A 333 -25.31 96.23 32.38
N ALA A 334 -24.86 96.70 33.55
CA ALA A 334 -23.53 96.37 34.06
C ALA A 334 -23.38 94.87 34.38
N GLU A 335 -24.41 94.24 34.95
CA GLU A 335 -24.42 92.79 35.22
C GLU A 335 -24.37 91.97 33.92
N LEU A 336 -25.14 92.37 32.91
CA LEU A 336 -25.13 91.72 31.59
C LEU A 336 -23.79 91.88 30.88
N GLN A 337 -23.17 93.06 30.94
CA GLN A 337 -21.84 93.30 30.38
C GLN A 337 -20.78 92.41 31.04
N LYS A 338 -20.82 92.28 32.37
CA LYS A 338 -19.91 91.40 33.10
C LYS A 338 -20.10 89.93 32.69
N SER A 339 -21.33 89.47 32.57
CA SER A 339 -21.63 88.10 32.12
C SER A 339 -21.16 87.86 30.68
N HIS A 340 -21.35 88.84 29.79
CA HIS A 340 -20.85 88.79 28.42
C HIS A 340 -19.32 88.66 28.39
N ASP A 341 -18.61 89.50 29.14
CA ASP A 341 -17.14 89.48 29.18
C ASP A 341 -16.60 88.16 29.75
N GLU A 342 -17.28 87.57 30.74
CA GLU A 342 -16.94 86.25 31.27
C GLU A 342 -17.17 85.15 30.23
N ALA A 343 -18.29 85.19 29.51
CA ALA A 343 -18.60 84.25 28.44
C ALA A 343 -17.57 84.36 27.29
N GLU A 344 -17.18 85.57 26.92
CA GLU A 344 -16.18 85.81 25.87
C GLU A 344 -14.80 85.27 26.27
N LYS A 345 -14.35 85.53 27.50
CA LYS A 345 -13.09 84.96 28.04
C LYS A 345 -13.11 83.43 28.03
N ASN A 346 -14.22 82.82 28.45
CA ASN A 346 -14.38 81.37 28.44
C ASN A 346 -14.33 80.81 27.02
N TRP A 347 -15.04 81.43 26.07
CA TRP A 347 -15.01 81.03 24.67
C TRP A 347 -13.61 81.14 24.06
N GLN A 348 -12.90 82.25 24.32
CA GLN A 348 -11.53 82.44 23.85
C GLN A 348 -10.58 81.37 24.40
N LYS A 349 -10.73 81.00 25.67
CA LYS A 349 -9.96 79.91 26.28
C LYS A 349 -10.26 78.57 25.61
N SER A 350 -11.53 78.19 25.48
CA SER A 350 -11.94 76.94 24.83
C SER A 350 -11.48 76.88 23.36
N TYR A 351 -11.52 77.99 22.63
CA TYR A 351 -11.01 78.06 21.26
C TYR A 351 -9.49 77.84 21.21
N LYS A 352 -8.75 78.43 22.14
CA LYS A 352 -7.29 78.23 22.25
C LYS A 352 -6.94 76.78 22.57
N ASP A 353 -7.65 76.17 23.52
CA ASP A 353 -7.46 74.77 23.90
C ASP A 353 -7.77 73.85 22.71
N LEU A 354 -8.91 74.05 22.05
CA LEU A 354 -9.27 73.28 20.85
C LEU A 354 -8.24 73.43 19.71
N LYS A 355 -7.68 74.62 19.53
CA LYS A 355 -6.63 74.86 18.54
C LYS A 355 -5.34 74.12 18.89
N ASN A 356 -4.99 74.06 20.17
CA ASN A 356 -3.82 73.30 20.63
C ASN A 356 -4.04 71.79 20.43
N ASP A 357 -5.20 71.27 20.82
CA ASP A 357 -5.57 69.86 20.63
C ASP A 357 -5.55 69.47 19.14
N TYR A 358 -6.05 70.34 18.26
CA TYR A 358 -5.98 70.14 16.81
C TYR A 358 -4.54 70.06 16.30
N ASN A 359 -3.67 70.97 16.75
CA ASN A 359 -2.27 70.99 16.34
C ASN A 359 -1.52 69.74 16.85
N GLU A 360 -1.76 69.33 18.09
CA GLU A 360 -1.19 68.11 18.66
C GLU A 360 -1.67 66.87 17.90
N CYS A 361 -2.99 66.76 17.64
CA CYS A 361 -3.55 65.68 16.83
C CYS A 361 -2.95 65.66 15.41
N SER A 362 -2.78 66.84 14.79
CA SER A 362 -2.15 66.95 13.47
C SER A 362 -0.69 66.51 13.49
N GLN A 363 0.06 66.77 14.56
CA GLN A 363 1.44 66.33 14.69
C GLN A 363 1.53 64.82 14.92
N ASN A 364 0.73 64.30 15.85
CA ASN A 364 0.63 62.87 16.13
C ASN A 364 0.24 62.07 14.87
N LYS A 365 -0.65 62.62 14.04
CA LYS A 365 -0.98 62.04 12.73
C LYS A 365 0.23 61.95 11.81
N LYS A 366 1.01 63.03 11.66
CA LYS A 366 2.23 63.03 10.82
C LYS A 366 3.27 62.02 11.31
N GLU A 367 3.44 61.89 12.63
CA GLU A 367 4.34 60.90 13.22
C GLU A 367 3.86 59.47 12.98
N ALA A 368 2.55 59.21 13.12
CA ALA A 368 1.96 57.92 12.81
C ALA A 368 2.12 57.55 11.31
N ASP A 369 1.84 58.49 10.41
CA ASP A 369 2.01 58.31 8.97
C ASP A 369 3.48 58.00 8.61
N SER A 370 4.43 58.67 9.28
CA SER A 370 5.87 58.42 9.10
C SER A 370 6.27 57.02 9.57
N LYS A 371 5.73 56.55 10.70
CA LYS A 371 5.95 55.19 11.21
C LYS A 371 5.35 54.13 10.29
N ILE A 372 4.14 54.37 9.76
CA ILE A 372 3.50 53.47 8.78
C ILE A 372 4.40 53.31 7.56
N GLN A 373 4.89 54.40 6.98
CA GLN A 373 5.80 54.35 5.83
C GLN A 373 7.14 53.65 6.13
N GLN A 374 7.62 53.71 7.37
CA GLN A 374 8.79 52.93 7.79
C GLN A 374 8.47 51.44 7.80
N TYR A 375 7.36 51.04 8.44
CA TYR A 375 6.96 49.64 8.51
C TYR A 375 6.65 49.05 7.13
N GLU A 376 6.01 49.81 6.22
CA GLU A 376 5.78 49.37 4.84
C GLU A 376 7.09 49.08 4.10
N ARG A 377 8.12 49.92 4.29
CA ARG A 377 9.46 49.70 3.71
C ARG A 377 10.14 48.46 4.29
N GLU A 378 10.05 48.26 5.60
CA GLU A 378 10.61 47.07 6.27
C GLU A 378 9.90 45.79 5.80
N ILE A 379 8.56 45.80 5.74
CA ILE A 379 7.78 44.68 5.21
C ILE A 379 8.17 44.38 3.76
N HIS A 380 8.31 45.39 2.91
CA HIS A 380 8.73 45.19 1.52
C HIS A 380 10.12 44.55 1.42
N LYS A 381 11.08 45.01 2.24
CA LYS A 381 12.42 44.42 2.32
C LYS A 381 12.38 42.96 2.77
N SER A 382 11.63 42.66 3.84
CA SER A 382 11.48 41.28 4.33
C SER A 382 10.80 40.38 3.29
N LEU A 383 9.81 40.88 2.55
CA LEU A 383 9.16 40.13 1.47
C LEU A 383 10.14 39.79 0.33
N LEU A 384 11.03 40.72 -0.04
CA LEU A 384 12.09 40.47 -1.02
C LEU A 384 13.09 39.41 -0.53
N GLU A 385 13.51 39.48 0.73
CA GLU A 385 14.41 38.49 1.34
C GLU A 385 13.76 37.09 1.39
N ILE A 386 12.49 37.00 1.77
CA ILE A 386 11.70 35.76 1.72
C ILE A 386 11.62 35.23 0.28
N GLY A 387 11.39 36.11 -0.71
CA GLY A 387 11.39 35.73 -2.12
C GLY A 387 12.72 35.12 -2.57
N LEU A 388 13.85 35.73 -2.18
CA LEU A 388 15.19 35.20 -2.46
C LEU A 388 15.43 33.85 -1.78
N GLN A 389 15.04 33.70 -0.52
CA GLN A 389 15.15 32.41 0.18
C GLN A 389 14.28 31.32 -0.45
N ARG A 390 13.05 31.67 -0.85
CA ARG A 390 12.16 30.75 -1.57
C ARG A 390 12.79 30.28 -2.89
N ASN A 391 13.36 31.20 -3.66
CA ASN A 391 14.04 30.85 -4.91
C ASN A 391 15.24 29.94 -4.69
N LYS A 392 16.05 30.20 -3.65
CA LYS A 392 17.14 29.30 -3.24
C LYS A 392 16.61 27.92 -2.88
N LEU A 393 15.58 27.84 -2.04
CA LEU A 393 14.96 26.57 -1.64
C LEU A 393 14.47 25.78 -2.85
N VAL A 394 13.76 26.42 -3.77
CA VAL A 394 13.28 25.79 -5.02
C VAL A 394 14.46 25.27 -5.85
N SER A 395 15.52 26.05 -6.03
CA SER A 395 16.70 25.62 -6.78
C SER A 395 17.40 24.42 -6.12
N THR A 396 17.49 24.39 -4.78
CA THR A 396 18.08 23.28 -4.05
C THR A 396 17.21 22.02 -4.13
N THR A 397 15.89 22.16 -4.01
CA THR A 397 14.95 21.04 -4.17
C THR A 397 15.05 20.44 -5.56
N GLN A 398 15.08 21.28 -6.60
CA GLN A 398 15.26 20.81 -7.98
C GLN A 398 16.59 20.07 -8.17
N ALA A 399 17.67 20.55 -7.54
CA ALA A 399 18.96 19.86 -7.58
C ALA A 399 18.89 18.48 -6.90
N TYR A 400 18.21 18.37 -5.75
CA TYR A 400 17.99 17.08 -5.08
C TYR A 400 17.10 16.13 -5.90
N GLU A 401 16.04 16.62 -6.53
CA GLU A 401 15.19 15.83 -7.43
C GLU A 401 15.98 15.30 -8.63
N ASN A 402 16.85 16.13 -9.23
CA ASN A 402 17.74 15.72 -10.31
C ASN A 402 18.75 14.66 -9.85
N LEU A 403 19.26 14.76 -8.62
CA LEU A 403 20.19 13.77 -8.07
C LEU A 403 19.47 12.45 -7.75
N LEU A 404 18.25 12.53 -7.20
CA LEU A 404 17.37 11.37 -6.98
C LEU A 404 17.02 10.66 -8.29
N SER A 405 16.70 11.41 -9.35
CA SER A 405 16.38 10.81 -10.65
C SER A 405 17.61 10.13 -11.27
N LYS A 406 18.80 10.74 -11.17
CA LYS A 406 20.07 10.13 -11.61
C LYS A 406 20.38 8.85 -10.83
N ASN A 407 20.25 8.88 -9.49
CA ASN A 407 20.46 7.69 -8.65
C ASN A 407 19.45 6.58 -8.96
N LYS A 408 18.19 6.94 -9.25
CA LYS A 408 17.16 5.97 -9.65
C LYS A 408 17.53 5.27 -10.96
N ILE A 409 18.04 6.01 -11.95
CA ILE A 409 18.52 5.45 -13.22
C ILE A 409 19.69 4.49 -12.99
N GLU A 410 20.70 4.90 -12.20
CA GLU A 410 21.84 4.03 -11.86
C GLU A 410 21.41 2.77 -11.11
N MET A 411 20.47 2.88 -10.18
CA MET A 411 19.90 1.72 -9.50
C MET A 411 19.21 0.75 -10.46
N HIS A 412 18.47 1.23 -11.45
CA HIS A 412 17.87 0.39 -12.48
C HIS A 412 18.93 -0.26 -13.38
N ARG A 413 19.99 0.46 -13.73
CA ARG A 413 21.14 -0.08 -14.47
C ARG A 413 21.82 -1.21 -13.70
N LEU A 414 22.20 -0.97 -12.45
CA LEU A 414 22.84 -1.99 -11.60
C LEU A 414 21.95 -3.22 -11.39
N LYS A 415 20.64 -3.03 -11.20
CA LYS A 415 19.68 -4.16 -11.13
C LYS A 415 19.67 -4.98 -12.42
N ARG A 416 19.75 -4.34 -13.58
CA ARG A 416 19.82 -5.04 -14.87
C ARG A 416 21.13 -5.82 -14.99
N GLU A 417 22.28 -5.18 -14.71
CA GLU A 417 23.59 -5.84 -14.75
C GLU A 417 23.67 -7.03 -13.79
N PHE A 418 23.10 -6.92 -12.59
CA PHE A 418 23.03 -8.03 -11.64
C PHE A 418 22.20 -9.20 -12.18
N LYS A 419 21.03 -8.92 -12.79
CA LYS A 419 20.17 -9.94 -13.38
C LYS A 419 20.84 -10.64 -14.57
N GLU A 420 21.59 -9.89 -15.38
CA GLU A 420 22.39 -10.45 -16.48
C GLU A 420 23.51 -11.37 -15.95
N ARG A 421 24.24 -10.96 -14.90
CA ARG A 421 25.24 -11.80 -14.24
C ARG A 421 24.64 -13.06 -13.62
N ASP A 422 23.51 -12.95 -12.93
CA ASP A 422 22.80 -14.10 -12.34
C ASP A 422 22.35 -15.09 -13.42
N ASN A 423 21.80 -14.59 -14.53
CA ASN A 423 21.45 -15.43 -15.68
C ASN A 423 22.68 -16.12 -16.27
N LYS A 424 23.80 -15.41 -16.42
CA LYS A 424 25.06 -15.99 -16.92
C LYS A 424 25.57 -17.09 -15.99
N HIS A 425 25.61 -16.85 -14.67
CA HIS A 425 26.01 -17.85 -13.69
C HIS A 425 25.07 -19.07 -13.69
N LYS A 426 23.76 -18.88 -13.86
CA LYS A 426 22.80 -19.99 -14.00
C LYS A 426 23.08 -20.84 -15.24
N ILE A 427 23.42 -20.21 -16.36
CA ILE A 427 23.81 -20.91 -17.59
C ILE A 427 25.12 -21.70 -17.36
N GLU A 428 26.15 -21.05 -16.79
CA GLU A 428 27.43 -21.69 -16.46
C GLU A 428 27.25 -22.88 -15.50
N LEU A 429 26.43 -22.73 -14.46
CA LEU A 429 26.08 -23.82 -13.54
C LEU A 429 25.36 -24.97 -14.23
N ASN A 430 24.45 -24.69 -15.16
CA ASN A 430 23.78 -25.75 -15.93
C ASN A 430 24.75 -26.48 -16.86
N ILE A 431 25.66 -25.76 -17.51
CA ILE A 431 26.73 -26.37 -18.33
C ILE A 431 27.59 -27.27 -17.44
N LEU A 432 28.07 -26.78 -16.28
CA LEU A 432 28.87 -27.57 -15.34
C LEU A 432 28.13 -28.79 -14.80
N LYS A 433 26.83 -28.68 -14.51
CA LYS A 433 26.00 -29.82 -14.09
C LYS A 433 25.88 -30.87 -15.19
N ASN A 434 25.70 -30.44 -16.44
CA ASN A 434 25.60 -31.35 -17.58
C ASN A 434 26.93 -32.04 -17.85
N THR A 435 28.06 -31.31 -17.85
CA THR A 435 29.38 -31.91 -18.02
C THR A 435 29.71 -32.88 -16.89
N LEU A 436 29.37 -32.55 -15.64
CA LEU A 436 29.54 -33.47 -14.51
C LEU A 436 28.71 -34.75 -14.70
N LYS A 437 27.46 -34.62 -15.19
CA LYS A 437 26.59 -35.77 -15.49
C LYS A 437 27.19 -36.66 -16.58
N GLU A 438 27.69 -36.06 -17.65
CA GLU A 438 28.36 -36.77 -18.76
C GLU A 438 29.63 -37.48 -18.27
N ILE A 439 30.48 -36.81 -17.51
CA ILE A 439 31.71 -37.40 -16.94
C ILE A 439 31.35 -38.55 -15.99
N THR A 440 30.33 -38.38 -15.14
CA THR A 440 29.87 -39.43 -14.23
C THR A 440 29.37 -40.66 -15.00
N GLN A 441 28.66 -40.43 -16.10
CA GLN A 441 28.15 -41.51 -16.96
C GLN A 441 29.29 -42.22 -17.70
N ALA A 442 30.24 -41.47 -18.26
CA ALA A 442 31.45 -42.03 -18.86
C ALA A 442 32.27 -42.83 -17.84
N PHE A 443 32.41 -42.33 -16.61
CA PHE A 443 33.08 -43.04 -15.53
C PHE A 443 32.39 -44.37 -15.17
N LYS A 444 31.05 -44.39 -15.08
CA LYS A 444 30.29 -45.65 -14.90
C LYS A 444 30.54 -46.64 -16.03
N VAL A 445 30.56 -46.18 -17.29
CA VAL A 445 30.88 -47.04 -18.44
C VAL A 445 32.30 -47.59 -18.34
N CYS A 446 33.28 -46.76 -17.97
CA CYS A 446 34.64 -47.21 -17.73
C CYS A 446 34.75 -48.23 -16.59
N GLN A 447 34.01 -48.04 -15.48
CA GLN A 447 33.96 -49.02 -14.40
C GLN A 447 33.39 -50.36 -14.87
N ILE A 448 32.31 -50.36 -15.65
CA ILE A 448 31.73 -51.59 -16.22
C ILE A 448 32.75 -52.29 -17.12
N LYS A 449 33.42 -51.56 -18.02
CA LYS A 449 34.48 -52.11 -18.88
C LYS A 449 35.63 -52.70 -18.05
N LEU A 450 36.08 -52.00 -17.01
CA LEU A 450 37.12 -52.48 -16.10
C LEU A 450 36.71 -53.79 -15.40
N HIS A 451 35.48 -53.86 -14.89
CA HIS A 451 34.95 -55.09 -14.28
C HIS A 451 34.88 -56.24 -15.28
N LYS A 452 34.45 -55.98 -16.51
CA LYS A 452 34.43 -56.98 -17.58
C LYS A 452 35.84 -57.50 -17.88
N SER A 453 36.82 -56.61 -18.10
CA SER A 453 38.20 -57.00 -18.34
C SER A 453 38.86 -57.71 -17.14
N ARG A 454 38.48 -57.35 -15.91
CA ARG A 454 38.91 -58.10 -14.70
C ARG A 454 38.34 -59.51 -14.68
N GLY A 455 37.07 -59.69 -15.06
CA GLY A 455 36.45 -61.01 -15.20
C GLY A 455 37.16 -61.85 -16.28
N GLU A 456 37.36 -61.28 -17.48
CA GLU A 456 38.10 -61.94 -18.57
C GLU A 456 39.53 -62.31 -18.15
N SER A 457 40.23 -61.44 -17.42
CA SER A 457 41.56 -61.75 -16.88
C SER A 457 41.51 -62.89 -15.86
N HIS A 458 40.49 -62.94 -15.00
CA HIS A 458 40.32 -64.02 -14.03
C HIS A 458 40.07 -65.37 -14.72
N ASP A 459 39.17 -65.40 -15.71
CA ASP A 459 38.89 -66.60 -16.51
C ASP A 459 40.14 -67.09 -17.25
N LEU A 460 40.98 -66.17 -17.75
CA LEU A 460 42.25 -66.51 -18.38
C LEU A 460 43.26 -67.08 -17.37
N TYR A 461 43.34 -66.54 -16.15
CA TYR A 461 44.17 -67.09 -15.08
C TYR A 461 43.71 -68.50 -14.67
N GLU A 462 42.40 -68.74 -14.60
CA GLU A 462 41.86 -70.06 -14.29
C GLU A 462 42.17 -71.07 -15.40
N LYS A 463 41.97 -70.67 -16.67
CA LYS A 463 42.38 -71.47 -17.84
C LYS A 463 43.88 -71.75 -17.87
N GLN A 464 44.71 -70.76 -17.52
CA GLN A 464 46.15 -70.92 -17.41
C GLN A 464 46.51 -71.94 -16.31
N GLY A 465 45.84 -71.90 -15.16
CA GLY A 465 46.00 -72.90 -14.10
C GLY A 465 45.66 -74.32 -14.55
N LEU A 466 44.52 -74.48 -15.24
CA LEU A 466 44.10 -75.76 -15.84
C LEU A 466 45.08 -76.29 -16.89
N LEU A 467 45.59 -75.40 -17.76
CA LEU A 467 46.59 -75.75 -18.76
C LEU A 467 47.91 -76.15 -18.12
N LYS A 468 48.31 -75.48 -17.02
CA LYS A 468 49.52 -75.84 -16.27
C LYS A 468 49.40 -77.23 -15.65
N ILE A 469 48.27 -77.56 -15.03
CA ILE A 469 48.02 -78.93 -14.51
C ILE A 469 48.10 -79.97 -15.63
N LYS A 470 47.53 -79.68 -16.80
CA LYS A 470 47.62 -80.59 -17.96
C LYS A 470 49.04 -80.72 -18.50
N LEU A 471 49.82 -79.65 -18.47
CA LEU A 471 51.23 -79.66 -18.87
C LEU A 471 52.05 -80.51 -17.88
N ASP A 472 51.86 -80.31 -16.59
CA ASP A 472 52.53 -81.09 -15.54
C ASP A 472 52.19 -82.60 -15.67
N ASP A 473 50.93 -82.96 -15.98
CA ASP A 473 50.55 -84.36 -16.25
C ASP A 473 51.20 -84.91 -17.54
N ALA A 474 51.31 -84.10 -18.59
CA ALA A 474 52.00 -84.48 -19.83
C ALA A 474 53.51 -84.68 -19.60
N GLU A 475 54.16 -83.79 -18.86
CA GLU A 475 55.57 -83.91 -18.45
C GLU A 475 55.78 -85.19 -17.62
N HIS A 476 54.86 -85.50 -16.70
CA HIS A 476 54.92 -86.74 -15.92
C HIS A 476 54.78 -88.01 -16.78
N ARG A 477 53.94 -87.96 -17.84
CA ARG A 477 53.83 -89.05 -18.82
C ARG A 477 55.10 -89.19 -19.66
N ILE A 478 55.68 -88.10 -20.12
CA ILE A 478 56.95 -88.11 -20.86
C ILE A 478 58.03 -88.76 -20.01
N LEU A 479 58.18 -88.37 -18.74
CA LEU A 479 59.16 -88.96 -17.82
C LEU A 479 58.95 -90.47 -17.63
N ARG A 480 57.69 -90.93 -17.66
CA ARG A 480 57.35 -92.36 -17.60
C ARG A 480 57.76 -93.09 -18.87
N TYR A 481 57.58 -92.49 -20.05
CA TYR A 481 58.05 -93.05 -21.31
C TYR A 481 59.57 -93.14 -21.39
N THR A 482 60.31 -92.13 -20.90
CA THR A 482 61.78 -92.15 -20.87
C THR A 482 62.31 -93.32 -20.03
N ARG A 483 61.69 -93.60 -18.87
CA ARG A 483 62.05 -94.77 -18.03
C ARG A 483 61.76 -96.11 -18.72
N LEU A 484 60.69 -96.19 -19.51
CA LEU A 484 60.37 -97.37 -20.31
C LEU A 484 61.41 -97.58 -21.42
N GLU A 485 61.86 -96.52 -22.07
CA GLU A 485 62.89 -96.54 -23.10
C GLU A 485 64.26 -96.99 -22.54
N GLU A 486 64.64 -96.49 -21.35
CA GLU A 486 65.82 -96.97 -20.62
C GLU A 486 65.72 -98.47 -20.26
N SER A 487 64.55 -98.95 -19.87
CA SER A 487 64.33 -100.38 -19.59
C SER A 487 64.42 -101.25 -20.85
N TYR A 488 63.95 -100.73 -21.98
CA TYR A 488 64.03 -101.39 -23.28
C TYR A 488 65.50 -101.53 -23.74
N GLN A 489 66.31 -100.47 -23.59
CA GLN A 489 67.74 -100.53 -23.92
C GLN A 489 68.50 -101.59 -23.09
N LYS A 490 68.20 -101.73 -21.80
CA LYS A 490 68.81 -102.78 -20.96
C LYS A 490 68.48 -104.19 -21.45
N ILE A 491 67.24 -104.43 -21.89
CA ILE A 491 66.82 -105.73 -22.44
C ILE A 491 67.52 -106.00 -23.79
N GLU A 492 67.68 -104.98 -24.62
CA GLU A 492 68.41 -105.09 -25.89
C GLU A 492 69.91 -105.44 -25.66
N GLU A 493 70.54 -104.86 -24.63
CA GLU A 493 71.91 -105.21 -24.22
C GLU A 493 72.02 -106.66 -23.72
N GLU A 494 71.07 -107.13 -22.89
CA GLU A 494 71.03 -108.52 -22.42
C GLU A 494 70.84 -109.52 -23.57
N LYS A 495 69.99 -109.19 -24.55
CA LYS A 495 69.81 -109.97 -25.78
C LYS A 495 71.10 -110.10 -26.57
N ASN A 496 71.82 -109.00 -26.78
CA ASN A 496 73.11 -109.00 -27.50
C ASN A 496 74.18 -109.87 -26.81
N ILE A 497 74.19 -109.91 -25.47
CA ILE A 497 75.09 -110.78 -24.70
C ILE A 497 74.73 -112.26 -24.91
N LEU A 498 73.43 -112.60 -24.96
CA LEU A 498 72.96 -113.97 -25.17
C LEU A 498 73.26 -114.47 -26.59
N GLU A 499 73.08 -113.63 -27.61
CA GLU A 499 73.42 -113.97 -29.00
C GLU A 499 74.92 -114.27 -29.17
N LYS A 500 75.78 -113.53 -28.45
CA LYS A 500 77.23 -113.78 -28.43
C LYS A 500 77.58 -115.13 -27.80
N LYS A 501 76.93 -115.50 -26.69
CA LYS A 501 77.08 -116.82 -26.04
C LYS A 501 76.57 -117.98 -26.91
N LEU A 502 75.53 -117.75 -27.71
CA LEU A 502 75.00 -118.73 -28.66
C LEU A 502 76.01 -119.00 -29.79
N ALA A 503 76.63 -117.96 -30.34
CA ALA A 503 77.64 -118.09 -31.39
C ALA A 503 78.90 -118.86 -30.94
N ASP A 504 79.36 -118.65 -29.70
CA ASP A 504 80.50 -119.38 -29.14
C ASP A 504 80.17 -120.87 -28.90
N SER A 505 78.92 -121.18 -28.54
CA SER A 505 78.44 -122.55 -28.35
C SER A 505 78.22 -123.30 -29.68
N GLN A 506 77.92 -122.58 -30.78
CA GLN A 506 77.83 -123.15 -32.12
C GLN A 506 79.22 -123.49 -32.72
N ARG A 507 80.28 -122.76 -32.33
CA ARG A 507 81.67 -123.07 -32.71
C ARG A 507 82.20 -124.35 -32.05
N THR A 508 81.84 -124.62 -30.79
CA THR A 508 82.25 -125.85 -30.09
C THR A 508 81.57 -127.10 -30.64
N VAL A 509 80.30 -127.02 -31.05
CA VAL A 509 79.58 -128.12 -31.70
C VAL A 509 80.21 -128.51 -33.05
N SER A 510 80.64 -127.52 -33.84
CA SER A 510 81.28 -127.75 -35.15
C SER A 510 82.64 -128.46 -35.01
N LEU A 511 83.35 -128.26 -33.90
CA LEU A 511 84.66 -128.86 -33.62
C LEU A 511 84.54 -130.32 -33.18
N LEU A 512 83.52 -130.64 -32.39
CA LEU A 512 83.20 -132.01 -31.97
C LEU A 512 82.67 -132.88 -33.14
N GLN A 513 81.93 -132.29 -34.08
CA GLN A 513 81.46 -133.00 -35.29
C GLN A 513 82.61 -133.42 -36.22
N ARG A 514 83.73 -132.68 -36.25
CA ARG A 514 84.93 -133.05 -37.03
C ARG A 514 85.71 -134.23 -36.42
N GLN A 515 85.69 -134.39 -35.10
CA GLN A 515 86.35 -135.51 -34.42
C GLN A 515 85.58 -136.83 -34.58
N VAL A 516 84.25 -136.79 -34.69
CA VAL A 516 83.41 -137.98 -34.91
C VAL A 516 83.58 -138.57 -36.32
N ALA A 517 83.80 -137.73 -37.35
CA ALA A 517 84.04 -138.19 -38.72
C ALA A 517 85.40 -138.90 -38.91
N SER A 518 86.40 -138.59 -38.08
CA SER A 518 87.74 -139.21 -38.10
C SER A 518 87.77 -140.61 -37.50
N PHE A 519 86.87 -140.94 -36.57
CA PHE A 519 86.78 -142.28 -35.96
C PHE A 519 85.89 -143.24 -36.77
N GLN A 520 85.12 -142.76 -37.75
CA GLN A 520 84.26 -143.58 -38.60
C GLN A 520 84.97 -144.15 -39.84
N SER A 521 86.19 -143.70 -40.19
CA SER A 521 86.96 -144.21 -41.33
C SER A 521 87.88 -145.41 -41.02
N GLU A 522 88.17 -145.70 -39.74
CA GLU A 522 89.06 -146.81 -39.32
C GLU A 522 88.32 -148.16 -39.10
N LEU A 523 86.99 -148.20 -39.26
CA LEU A 523 86.15 -149.38 -38.96
C LEU A 523 85.72 -150.22 -40.19
N ILE A 524 86.21 -149.91 -41.39
CA ILE A 524 85.70 -150.48 -42.66
C ILE A 524 86.36 -151.84 -43.05
N GLU A 525 87.59 -152.10 -42.62
CA GLU A 525 88.33 -153.33 -42.97
C GLU A 525 87.90 -154.61 -42.20
N PRO A 526 87.54 -154.55 -40.89
CA PRO A 526 87.08 -155.73 -40.15
C PRO A 526 85.67 -156.23 -40.54
N GLN A 527 84.78 -155.32 -40.97
CA GLN A 527 83.39 -155.64 -41.34
C GLN A 527 83.27 -156.37 -42.70
N ARG A 528 84.24 -156.19 -43.62
CA ARG A 528 84.22 -156.82 -44.96
C ARG A 528 84.59 -158.30 -44.94
N ARG A 529 85.41 -158.74 -43.98
CA ARG A 529 85.87 -160.14 -43.83
C ARG A 529 84.90 -161.01 -43.01
N TYR A 530 84.07 -160.39 -42.16
CA TYR A 530 82.99 -161.03 -41.39
C TYR A 530 81.77 -161.38 -42.26
N ASN A 531 81.46 -160.57 -43.28
CA ASN A 531 80.30 -160.81 -44.16
C ASN A 531 80.55 -161.92 -45.20
N LEU A 532 81.78 -162.14 -45.68
CA LEU A 532 82.08 -163.21 -46.65
C LEU A 532 82.03 -164.63 -46.05
N LEU A 533 82.49 -164.81 -44.81
CA LEU A 533 82.47 -166.12 -44.12
C LEU A 533 81.07 -166.51 -43.62
N LYS A 534 80.17 -165.53 -43.48
CA LYS A 534 78.78 -165.73 -43.06
C LYS A 534 77.90 -166.21 -44.22
N ASP A 535 78.17 -165.72 -45.43
CA ASP A 535 77.45 -166.12 -46.65
C ASP A 535 77.78 -167.56 -47.12
N GLU A 536 78.97 -168.09 -46.83
CA GLU A 536 79.34 -169.49 -47.14
C GLU A 536 78.67 -170.50 -46.17
N LEU A 537 78.47 -170.12 -44.90
CA LEU A 537 77.84 -170.96 -43.87
C LEU A 537 76.31 -171.03 -44.01
N ASP A 538 75.68 -170.00 -44.57
CA ASP A 538 74.22 -169.93 -44.77
C ASP A 538 73.77 -170.61 -46.09
N GLN A 539 74.67 -170.79 -47.07
CA GLN A 539 74.39 -171.57 -48.29
C GLN A 539 74.35 -173.09 -48.04
N GLU A 540 75.20 -173.65 -47.16
CA GLU A 540 75.17 -175.08 -46.82
C GLU A 540 73.96 -175.47 -45.95
N LYS A 541 73.47 -174.57 -45.09
CA LYS A 541 72.29 -174.82 -44.24
C LYS A 541 70.97 -174.77 -45.02
N GLN A 542 70.85 -173.89 -46.02
CA GLN A 542 69.66 -173.81 -46.90
C GLN A 542 69.46 -175.03 -47.82
N ILE A 543 70.52 -175.79 -48.13
CA ILE A 543 70.43 -177.05 -48.91
C ILE A 543 69.90 -178.21 -48.02
N SER A 544 70.27 -178.22 -46.73
CA SER A 544 69.88 -179.26 -45.76
C SER A 544 68.43 -179.16 -45.26
N GLU A 545 67.83 -177.97 -45.30
CA GLU A 545 66.43 -177.74 -44.88
C GLU A 545 65.40 -177.93 -46.02
N LYS A 546 65.74 -177.64 -47.29
CA LYS A 546 64.84 -177.85 -48.44
C LYS A 546 64.57 -179.35 -48.72
N LEU A 547 65.58 -180.20 -48.63
CA LEU A 547 65.46 -181.66 -48.82
C LEU A 547 64.64 -182.36 -47.71
N LYS A 548 64.50 -181.75 -46.53
CA LYS A 548 63.71 -182.29 -45.40
C LYS A 548 62.24 -181.88 -45.43
N GLN A 549 61.88 -180.77 -46.09
CA GLN A 549 60.50 -180.32 -46.26
C GLN A 549 59.80 -181.02 -47.44
N GLU A 550 60.49 -181.27 -48.57
CA GLU A 550 59.92 -181.98 -49.72
C GLU A 550 59.56 -183.46 -49.40
N LEU A 551 60.36 -184.13 -48.57
CA LEU A 551 60.12 -185.51 -48.13
C LEU A 551 58.96 -185.65 -47.14
N PHE A 552 58.64 -184.60 -46.38
CA PHE A 552 57.53 -184.59 -45.42
C PHE A 552 56.18 -184.33 -46.12
N GLU A 553 56.17 -183.53 -47.19
CA GLU A 553 54.98 -183.26 -48.00
C GLU A 553 54.62 -184.42 -48.96
N GLU A 554 55.60 -185.16 -49.50
CA GLU A 554 55.33 -186.40 -50.26
C GLU A 554 54.74 -187.51 -49.36
N ARG A 555 55.19 -187.63 -48.11
CA ARG A 555 54.67 -188.61 -47.15
C ARG A 555 53.22 -188.35 -46.72
N ALA A 556 52.76 -187.10 -46.77
CA ALA A 556 51.37 -186.74 -46.51
C ALA A 556 50.45 -187.02 -47.72
N ARG A 557 50.93 -186.80 -48.96
CA ARG A 557 50.17 -187.10 -50.19
C ARG A 557 50.02 -188.59 -50.46
N LEU A 558 51.04 -189.40 -50.14
CA LEU A 558 50.98 -190.87 -50.29
C LEU A 558 49.98 -191.53 -49.31
N ASN A 559 49.79 -190.94 -48.12
CA ASN A 559 48.86 -191.46 -47.12
C ASN A 559 47.38 -191.24 -47.51
N ASP A 560 47.05 -190.15 -48.20
CA ASP A 560 45.71 -189.91 -48.75
C ASP A 560 45.40 -190.80 -49.97
N GLN A 561 46.43 -191.17 -50.76
CA GLN A 561 46.29 -192.13 -51.86
C GLN A 561 46.11 -193.58 -51.36
N ASN A 562 46.73 -193.94 -50.23
CA ASN A 562 46.52 -195.24 -49.58
C ASN A 562 45.08 -195.42 -49.07
N LEU A 563 44.42 -194.35 -48.62
CA LEU A 563 43.03 -194.40 -48.15
C LEU A 563 42.00 -194.59 -49.29
N GLN A 564 42.34 -194.19 -50.53
CA GLN A 564 41.56 -194.49 -51.73
C GLN A 564 41.85 -195.89 -52.30
N MET A 565 43.09 -196.37 -52.21
CA MET A 565 43.50 -197.72 -52.62
C MET A 565 42.92 -198.82 -51.71
N GLU A 566 42.76 -198.57 -50.41
CA GLU A 566 42.11 -199.52 -49.48
C GLU A 566 40.63 -199.78 -49.81
N LYS A 567 39.90 -198.77 -50.31
CA LYS A 567 38.52 -198.92 -50.78
C LYS A 567 38.42 -199.70 -52.11
N MET A 568 39.47 -199.66 -52.93
CA MET A 568 39.52 -200.36 -54.22
C MET A 568 39.98 -201.82 -54.07
N ASN A 569 40.91 -202.11 -53.15
CA ASN A 569 41.38 -203.49 -52.94
C ASN A 569 40.40 -204.35 -52.14
N GLN A 570 39.56 -203.77 -51.27
CA GLN A 570 38.41 -204.47 -50.68
C GLN A 570 37.41 -204.98 -51.74
N GLN A 571 37.41 -204.41 -52.96
CA GLN A 571 36.65 -204.91 -54.11
C GLN A 571 37.41 -206.00 -54.90
N ILE A 572 38.75 -205.99 -54.88
CA ILE A 572 39.62 -206.97 -55.56
C ILE A 572 39.75 -208.27 -54.75
N THR A 573 39.76 -208.22 -53.42
CA THR A 573 39.69 -209.41 -52.55
C THR A 573 38.37 -210.18 -52.72
N ALA A 574 37.29 -209.52 -53.11
CA ALA A 574 36.02 -210.16 -53.45
C ALA A 574 36.02 -210.86 -54.83
N LEU A 575 36.89 -210.41 -55.77
CA LEU A 575 37.00 -211.00 -57.12
C LEU A 575 38.04 -212.14 -57.21
N ASN A 576 39.13 -212.09 -56.45
CA ASN A 576 40.16 -213.15 -56.52
C ASN A 576 39.88 -214.38 -55.65
N MET A 577 38.99 -214.29 -54.64
CA MET A 577 38.43 -215.51 -54.03
C MET A 577 37.68 -216.37 -55.06
N ARG A 578 37.07 -215.77 -56.09
CA ARG A 578 36.49 -216.50 -57.24
C ARG A 578 37.52 -217.03 -58.24
N LEU A 579 38.74 -216.47 -58.27
CA LEU A 579 39.82 -216.94 -59.16
C LEU A 579 40.59 -218.12 -58.56
N ASN A 580 40.74 -218.13 -57.22
CA ASN A 580 41.26 -219.28 -56.48
C ASN A 580 40.42 -220.55 -56.69
N GLU A 581 39.10 -220.44 -56.91
CA GLU A 581 38.25 -221.59 -57.25
C GLU A 581 38.53 -222.18 -58.65
N VAL A 582 39.06 -221.39 -59.59
CA VAL A 582 39.34 -221.84 -60.98
C VAL A 582 40.76 -222.38 -61.14
N GLN A 583 41.77 -221.88 -60.41
CA GLN A 583 43.14 -222.39 -60.51
C GLN A 583 43.41 -223.64 -59.67
N ILE A 584 42.60 -223.90 -58.63
CA ILE A 584 42.58 -225.20 -57.93
C ILE A 584 42.13 -226.34 -58.88
N ILE A 585 41.37 -226.03 -59.94
CA ILE A 585 41.02 -226.98 -61.01
C ILE A 585 42.18 -227.12 -62.03
N HIS A 586 43.10 -226.14 -62.10
CA HIS A 586 44.31 -226.23 -62.94
C HIS A 586 45.51 -226.88 -62.26
N SER A 587 45.54 -226.98 -60.92
CA SER A 587 46.42 -227.93 -60.20
C SER A 587 46.24 -229.38 -60.64
N GLU A 588 45.09 -229.75 -61.21
CA GLU A 588 44.74 -231.12 -61.62
C GLU A 588 45.60 -231.64 -62.80
N LEU A 589 45.59 -230.85 -63.88
CA LEU A 589 45.93 -231.28 -65.24
C LEU A 589 47.42 -231.18 -65.61
N LEU A 590 48.22 -230.32 -64.97
CA LEU A 590 49.66 -230.18 -65.27
C LEU A 590 50.54 -231.16 -64.49
N CYS A 591 50.07 -231.61 -63.31
CA CYS A 591 50.67 -232.75 -62.62
C CYS A 591 50.53 -234.05 -63.42
N ASP A 592 49.50 -234.18 -64.27
CA ASP A 592 49.28 -235.34 -65.15
C ASP A 592 50.04 -235.24 -66.48
N ARG A 593 50.25 -234.03 -67.05
CA ARG A 593 51.01 -233.86 -68.31
C ARG A 593 52.54 -233.92 -68.23
N ASP A 594 53.21 -233.67 -67.11
CA ASP A 594 54.70 -233.78 -67.04
C ASP A 594 55.23 -234.97 -66.20
N ARG A 595 54.32 -235.75 -65.58
CA ARG A 595 54.58 -237.18 -65.32
C ARG A 595 54.77 -237.96 -66.63
N GLU A 596 54.09 -237.57 -67.73
CA GLU A 596 54.37 -238.06 -69.09
C GLU A 596 55.76 -237.61 -69.61
N ARG A 597 56.29 -236.44 -69.18
CA ARG A 597 57.68 -236.04 -69.51
C ARG A 597 58.75 -236.84 -68.78
N LYS A 598 58.51 -237.22 -67.52
CA LYS A 598 59.38 -238.18 -66.81
C LYS A 598 59.43 -239.52 -67.55
N GLN A 599 58.32 -239.98 -68.15
CA GLN A 599 58.28 -241.20 -68.97
C GLN A 599 58.95 -241.06 -70.35
N LEU A 600 58.91 -239.87 -70.98
CA LEU A 600 59.56 -239.64 -72.27
C LEU A 600 61.07 -239.30 -72.19
N GLN A 601 61.60 -238.66 -71.13
CA GLN A 601 63.06 -238.45 -71.00
C GLN A 601 63.80 -239.66 -70.39
N ASP A 602 63.14 -240.55 -69.65
CA ASP A 602 63.72 -241.87 -69.30
C ASP A 602 63.77 -242.84 -70.51
N ILE A 603 62.95 -242.61 -71.56
CA ILE A 603 63.09 -243.26 -72.88
C ILE A 603 64.23 -242.62 -73.69
N ILE A 604 64.58 -241.35 -73.43
CA ILE A 604 65.82 -240.72 -73.93
C ILE A 604 67.06 -241.16 -73.10
N SER A 605 66.94 -241.39 -71.77
CA SER A 605 67.93 -242.09 -70.92
C SER A 605 68.37 -243.45 -71.48
N SER A 606 67.71 -244.00 -72.49
CA SER A 606 68.01 -245.31 -73.06
C SER A 606 68.59 -245.28 -74.48
N LYS A 607 68.44 -244.16 -75.22
CA LYS A 607 68.91 -244.07 -76.62
C LYS A 607 70.21 -243.28 -76.85
N GLU A 608 70.65 -242.37 -75.97
CA GLU A 608 72.02 -241.78 -76.05
C GLU A 608 73.09 -242.58 -75.28
N ARG A 609 72.71 -243.48 -74.37
CA ARG A 609 73.60 -244.55 -73.91
C ARG A 609 74.02 -245.52 -75.05
N ASN A 610 73.29 -245.57 -76.19
CA ASN A 610 73.52 -246.47 -77.33
C ASN A 610 74.09 -245.78 -78.60
N LEU A 611 74.18 -244.44 -78.56
CA LEU A 611 74.74 -243.57 -79.58
C LEU A 611 75.73 -242.68 -78.83
N SER A 612 76.93 -243.06 -78.46
CA SER A 612 77.99 -243.65 -79.28
C SER A 612 79.27 -243.52 -78.42
N GLU A 613 79.98 -244.53 -77.92
CA GLU A 613 80.07 -245.99 -78.17
C GLU A 613 80.33 -246.39 -79.64
N LEU A 614 80.22 -245.45 -80.59
CA LEU A 614 80.33 -245.69 -82.03
C LEU A 614 81.05 -244.55 -82.79
N ARG A 615 81.57 -243.53 -82.08
CA ARG A 615 82.55 -242.55 -82.57
C ARG A 615 83.59 -242.34 -81.50
#